data_AF-A0A6B8QSL4-F1
#
_entry.id   AF-A0A6B8QSL4-F1
#
_cell.length_a   1.000
_cell.length_b   1.000
_cell.length_c   1.000
_cell.angle_alpha   90.00
_cell.angle_beta   90.00
_cell.angle_gamma   90.00
#
_symmetry.space_group_name_H-M   'P 1'
#
loop_
_entity.id
_entity.type
_entity.pdbx_description
1 polymer ?
#
loop_
_entity_poly.entity_id
_entity_poly.type
_entity_poly.pdbx_seq_one_letter_code
_entity_poly.pdbx_strand_id
1 'polypeptide(L)'
;MVVYPELHLCGATGTPQQRREQLEAAAEPIDGPRHQHLSRIARNLGVWLLPGTVCERGEDGHLYNTAPVYSPEGERVVAYRKCFPWRPYEPYQPGDRFEVFEVPGIGRVGLAICYDIWFPEMVRQLAWLGAEVIINQVATTTCDRAQEQILVQANAIFNQVYMVSANSAAPAGEGQSLIVDPEGRIRARMSGATPGILTDVLNLEEVERVRTFGTAGLNRMWSQFRDDDPVLELPMYEGRIDPRKWRGKR
;
A
#
# COMPACT_ATOMS: atom_id res chain seq x y z
N MET A 1 3.49 15.39 0.76
CA MET A 1 3.53 14.09 0.06
C MET A 1 2.34 14.02 -0.88
N VAL A 2 2.55 13.60 -2.13
CA VAL A 2 1.50 13.47 -3.14
C VAL A 2 1.40 12.00 -3.53
N VAL A 3 0.20 11.43 -3.41
CA VAL A 3 -0.06 10.00 -3.63
C VAL A 3 -1.08 9.84 -4.75
N TYR A 4 -0.75 9.01 -5.73
CA TYR A 4 -1.65 8.61 -6.80
C TYR A 4 -2.08 7.14 -6.65
N PRO A 5 -3.20 6.75 -7.28
CA PRO A 5 -3.71 5.38 -7.21
C PRO A 5 -2.87 4.34 -7.98
N GLU A 6 -3.15 3.06 -7.75
CA GLU A 6 -2.53 1.93 -8.45
C GLU A 6 -2.70 2.06 -9.98
N LEU A 7 -1.60 1.81 -10.71
CA LEU A 7 -1.52 1.80 -12.17
C LEU A 7 -2.04 3.06 -12.88
N HIS A 8 -2.11 4.20 -12.17
CA HIS A 8 -2.61 5.47 -12.69
C HIS A 8 -1.94 5.90 -14.00
N LEU A 9 -0.65 5.60 -14.16
CA LEU A 9 0.14 5.96 -15.34
C LEU A 9 0.04 4.97 -16.51
N CYS A 10 -0.56 3.79 -16.30
CA CYS A 10 -0.57 2.73 -17.31
C CYS A 10 -1.78 2.79 -18.25
N GLY A 11 -2.91 3.35 -17.80
CA GLY A 11 -4.10 3.58 -18.64
C GLY A 11 -4.73 2.32 -19.25
N ALA A 12 -4.45 1.13 -18.71
CA ALA A 12 -4.86 -0.13 -19.31
C ALA A 12 -6.39 -0.35 -19.18
N THR A 13 -7.08 -0.49 -20.31
CA THR A 13 -8.56 -0.58 -20.42
C THR A 13 -9.00 -1.70 -21.38
N GLY A 14 -10.27 -2.07 -21.34
CA GLY A 14 -10.85 -3.12 -22.19
C GLY A 14 -10.89 -4.49 -21.53
N THR A 15 -10.92 -5.55 -22.34
CA THR A 15 -11.01 -6.94 -21.87
C THR A 15 -9.75 -7.34 -21.09
N PRO A 16 -9.78 -8.40 -20.27
CA PRO A 16 -8.60 -8.87 -19.55
C PRO A 16 -7.39 -9.13 -20.47
N GLN A 17 -7.63 -9.64 -21.68
CA GLN A 17 -6.59 -9.89 -22.67
C GLN A 17 -6.00 -8.58 -23.21
N GLN A 18 -6.85 -7.61 -23.57
CA GLN A 18 -6.40 -6.30 -24.05
C GLN A 18 -5.61 -5.56 -22.98
N ARG A 19 -6.07 -5.59 -21.72
CA ARG A 19 -5.36 -4.99 -20.58
C ARG A 19 -3.98 -5.64 -20.41
N ARG A 20 -3.89 -6.96 -20.51
CA ARG A 20 -2.60 -7.67 -20.45
C ARG A 20 -1.65 -7.20 -21.56
N GLU A 21 -2.10 -7.16 -22.80
CA GLU A 21 -1.27 -6.71 -23.94
C GLU A 21 -0.79 -5.26 -23.77
N GLN A 22 -1.67 -4.37 -23.31
CA GLN A 22 -1.33 -2.98 -23.00
C GLN A 22 -0.31 -2.88 -21.86
N LEU A 23 -0.49 -3.65 -20.78
CA LEU A 23 0.44 -3.69 -19.66
C LEU A 23 1.81 -4.24 -20.07
N GLU A 24 1.84 -5.29 -20.89
CA GLU A 24 3.08 -5.85 -21.45
C GLU A 24 3.83 -4.81 -22.30
N ALA A 25 3.09 -4.09 -23.16
CA ALA A 25 3.66 -3.04 -24.01
C ALA A 25 4.13 -1.81 -23.22
N ALA A 26 3.46 -1.47 -22.11
CA ALA A 26 3.80 -0.35 -21.23
C ALA A 26 4.82 -0.70 -20.13
N ALA A 27 5.24 -1.96 -20.04
CA ALA A 27 6.18 -2.42 -19.03
C ALA A 27 7.59 -1.89 -19.32
N GLU A 28 8.18 -1.24 -18.33
CA GLU A 28 9.55 -0.73 -18.39
C GLU A 28 10.33 -1.28 -17.18
N PRO A 29 11.66 -1.47 -17.30
CA PRO A 29 12.51 -1.68 -16.13
C PRO A 29 12.30 -0.57 -15.09
N ILE A 30 12.47 -0.87 -13.81
CA ILE A 30 12.25 0.11 -12.74
C ILE A 30 13.19 1.32 -12.86
N ASP A 31 14.38 1.14 -13.43
CA ASP A 31 15.37 2.17 -13.74
C ASP A 31 15.26 2.77 -15.15
N GLY A 32 14.14 2.51 -15.84
CA GLY A 32 13.89 2.96 -17.20
C GLY A 32 13.59 4.46 -17.36
N PRO A 33 13.24 4.90 -18.59
CA PRO A 33 12.93 6.29 -18.90
C PRO A 33 11.86 6.92 -17.98
N ARG A 34 10.82 6.15 -17.61
CA ARG A 34 9.79 6.60 -16.67
C ARG A 34 10.36 7.02 -15.31
N HIS A 35 11.35 6.30 -14.78
CA HIS A 35 12.00 6.65 -13.52
C HIS A 35 12.69 8.01 -13.59
N GLN A 36 13.43 8.29 -14.66
CA GLN A 36 14.11 9.57 -14.85
C GLN A 36 13.12 10.74 -15.00
N HIS A 37 11.94 10.50 -15.55
CA HIS A 37 10.89 11.50 -15.64
C HIS A 37 10.27 11.81 -14.27
N LEU A 38 9.90 10.78 -13.53
CA LEU A 38 9.30 10.90 -12.19
C LEU A 38 10.28 11.53 -11.18
N SER A 39 11.56 11.13 -11.22
CA SER A 39 12.64 11.75 -10.44
C SER A 39 12.72 13.26 -10.68
N ARG A 40 12.68 13.70 -11.94
CA ARG A 40 12.68 15.13 -12.28
C ARG A 40 11.43 15.85 -11.79
N ILE A 41 10.25 15.24 -11.88
CA ILE A 41 9.00 15.83 -11.37
C ILE A 41 9.10 16.05 -9.86
N ALA A 42 9.49 15.03 -9.10
CA ALA A 42 9.62 15.12 -7.65
C ALA A 42 10.60 16.22 -7.24
N ARG A 43 11.77 16.28 -7.90
CA ARG A 43 12.79 17.31 -7.67
C ARG A 43 12.31 18.72 -8.01
N ASN A 44 11.70 18.90 -9.18
CA ASN A 44 11.29 20.22 -9.64
C ASN A 44 10.17 20.81 -8.77
N LEU A 45 9.32 19.95 -8.20
CA LEU A 45 8.23 20.37 -7.31
C LEU A 45 8.65 20.39 -5.84
N GLY A 46 9.78 19.78 -5.48
CA GLY A 46 10.24 19.67 -4.08
C GLY A 46 9.28 18.86 -3.21
N VAL A 47 8.74 17.75 -3.73
CA VAL A 47 7.73 16.93 -3.02
C VAL A 47 8.13 15.47 -2.93
N TRP A 48 7.69 14.84 -1.83
CA TRP A 48 7.55 13.39 -1.77
C TRP A 48 6.47 12.93 -2.75
N LEU A 49 6.86 12.15 -3.76
CA LEU A 49 5.98 11.69 -4.83
C LEU A 49 5.84 10.18 -4.80
N LEU A 50 4.59 9.73 -4.63
CA LEU A 50 4.14 8.36 -4.86
C LEU A 50 3.24 8.41 -6.09
N PRO A 51 3.76 8.18 -7.30
CA PRO A 51 3.07 8.44 -8.56
C PRO A 51 2.08 7.33 -8.94
N GLY A 52 1.59 6.58 -7.96
CA GLY A 52 0.87 5.35 -8.18
C GLY A 52 1.82 4.19 -8.29
N THR A 53 1.30 3.07 -8.79
CA THR A 53 2.12 1.94 -9.17
C THR A 53 2.35 1.92 -10.67
N VAL A 54 3.38 1.17 -11.07
CA VAL A 54 3.77 1.01 -12.46
C VAL A 54 3.88 -0.46 -12.83
N CYS A 55 3.64 -0.76 -14.10
CA CYS A 55 3.98 -2.06 -14.67
C CYS A 55 5.51 -2.12 -14.86
N GLU A 56 6.19 -2.84 -13.98
CA GLU A 56 7.63 -3.07 -14.04
C GLU A 56 7.93 -4.33 -14.86
N ARG A 57 8.88 -4.23 -15.78
CA ARG A 57 9.54 -5.39 -16.38
C ARG A 57 10.72 -5.78 -15.49
N GLY A 58 10.60 -6.89 -14.77
CA GLY A 58 11.68 -7.44 -13.95
C GLY A 58 12.84 -7.96 -14.80
N GLU A 59 14.00 -8.13 -14.17
CA GLU A 59 15.20 -8.69 -14.81
C GLU A 59 15.00 -10.14 -15.28
N ASP A 60 14.07 -10.86 -14.65
CA ASP A 60 13.62 -12.21 -15.04
C ASP A 60 12.62 -12.21 -16.21
N GLY A 61 12.30 -11.04 -16.76
CA GLY A 61 11.34 -10.85 -17.85
C GLY A 61 9.87 -10.86 -17.42
N HIS A 62 9.59 -11.14 -16.14
CA HIS A 62 8.22 -11.13 -15.61
C HIS A 62 7.72 -9.72 -15.35
N LEU A 63 6.39 -9.59 -15.28
CA LEU A 63 5.75 -8.35 -14.90
C LEU A 63 5.56 -8.28 -13.38
N TYR A 64 5.82 -7.10 -12.84
CA TYR A 64 5.52 -6.76 -11.45
C TYR A 64 4.68 -5.49 -11.37
N ASN A 65 3.86 -5.40 -10.33
CA ASN A 65 3.13 -4.19 -9.98
C ASN A 65 3.91 -3.48 -8.88
N THR A 66 4.55 -2.36 -9.23
CA THR A 66 5.60 -1.78 -8.39
C THR A 66 5.26 -0.36 -7.99
N ALA A 67 5.33 -0.05 -6.70
CA ALA A 67 5.17 1.29 -6.13
C ALA A 67 6.54 1.95 -5.90
N PRO A 68 7.03 2.79 -6.83
CA PRO A 68 8.21 3.61 -6.58
C PRO A 68 7.86 4.83 -5.72
N VAL A 69 8.78 5.25 -4.85
CA VAL A 69 8.67 6.48 -4.06
C VAL A 69 9.86 7.37 -4.34
N TYR A 70 9.59 8.66 -4.57
CA TYR A 70 10.62 9.65 -4.85
C TYR A 70 10.66 10.71 -3.74
N SER A 71 11.86 11.06 -3.30
CA SER A 71 12.10 12.15 -2.36
C SER A 71 11.99 13.53 -3.05
N PRO A 72 11.89 14.62 -2.27
CA PRO A 72 11.94 16.00 -2.79
C PRO A 72 13.20 16.35 -3.59
N GLU A 73 14.29 15.60 -3.41
CA GLU A 73 15.55 15.77 -4.16
C GLU A 73 15.53 15.01 -5.50
N GLY A 74 14.48 14.20 -5.75
CA GLY A 74 14.32 13.36 -6.93
C GLY A 74 14.94 11.97 -6.80
N GLU A 75 15.43 11.58 -5.63
CA GLU A 75 15.95 10.23 -5.40
C GLU A 75 14.79 9.22 -5.29
N ARG A 76 14.90 8.06 -5.93
CA ARG A 76 13.95 6.95 -5.68
C ARG A 76 14.38 6.20 -4.41
N VAL A 77 13.73 6.50 -3.30
CA VAL A 77 14.09 5.93 -1.98
C VAL A 77 13.71 4.46 -1.84
N VAL A 78 12.65 4.03 -2.51
CA VAL A 78 12.18 2.63 -2.49
C VAL A 78 11.36 2.30 -3.73
N ALA A 79 11.28 1.00 -4.05
CA ALA A 79 10.39 0.44 -5.06
C ALA A 79 9.79 -0.88 -4.54
N TYR A 80 8.53 -0.83 -4.11
CA TYR A 80 7.83 -1.98 -3.53
C TYR A 80 7.08 -2.78 -4.59
N ARG A 81 7.38 -4.06 -4.76
CA ARG A 81 6.63 -4.99 -5.62
C ARG A 81 5.47 -5.62 -4.84
N LYS A 82 4.24 -5.54 -5.36
CA LYS A 82 3.02 -6.11 -4.76
C LYS A 82 3.23 -7.57 -4.37
N CYS A 83 3.15 -7.89 -3.08
CA CYS A 83 3.31 -9.26 -2.56
C CYS A 83 2.13 -10.16 -2.94
N PHE A 84 0.91 -9.62 -2.99
CA PHE A 84 -0.29 -10.38 -3.27
C PHE A 84 -1.01 -9.89 -4.53
N PRO A 85 -0.58 -10.32 -5.74
CA PRO A 85 -1.32 -10.05 -6.96
C PRO A 85 -2.75 -10.62 -6.94
N TRP A 86 -3.72 -9.88 -7.45
CA TRP A 86 -5.12 -10.29 -7.51
C TRP A 86 -5.38 -11.29 -8.65
N ARG A 87 -4.93 -12.53 -8.44
CA ARG A 87 -5.01 -13.61 -9.43
C ARG A 87 -6.44 -14.18 -9.52
N PRO A 88 -6.90 -14.60 -10.71
CA PRO A 88 -6.18 -14.68 -11.99
C PRO A 88 -6.25 -13.39 -12.84
N TYR A 89 -6.79 -12.29 -12.32
CA TYR A 89 -7.08 -11.08 -13.08
C TYR A 89 -5.84 -10.22 -13.35
N GLU A 90 -4.85 -10.29 -12.46
CA GLU A 90 -3.57 -9.62 -12.63
C GLU A 90 -2.49 -10.54 -13.22
N PRO A 91 -1.66 -10.07 -14.18
CA PRO A 91 -0.59 -10.86 -14.79
C PRO A 91 0.70 -10.89 -13.97
N TYR A 92 0.74 -10.26 -12.81
CA TYR A 92 1.97 -10.00 -12.07
C TYR A 92 2.50 -11.21 -11.27
N GLN A 93 3.83 -11.27 -11.15
CA GLN A 93 4.49 -12.10 -10.14
C GLN A 93 4.46 -11.41 -8.77
N PRO A 94 4.42 -12.18 -7.67
CA PRO A 94 4.47 -11.62 -6.33
C PRO A 94 5.86 -11.03 -6.04
N GLY A 95 5.88 -9.91 -5.33
CA GLY A 95 7.06 -9.46 -4.60
C GLY A 95 7.35 -10.34 -3.38
N ASP A 96 8.51 -10.11 -2.77
CA ASP A 96 9.05 -10.92 -1.67
C ASP A 96 9.51 -10.10 -0.46
N ARG A 97 9.22 -8.79 -0.43
CA ARG A 97 9.69 -7.84 0.59
C ARG A 97 8.58 -6.94 1.06
N PHE A 98 8.66 -6.53 2.33
CA PHE A 98 7.83 -5.50 2.92
C PHE A 98 8.66 -4.23 3.01
N GLU A 99 8.12 -3.10 2.55
CA GLU A 99 8.90 -1.88 2.38
C GLU A 99 8.34 -0.75 3.26
N VAL A 100 9.23 -0.21 4.10
CA VAL A 100 9.00 1.00 4.90
C VAL A 100 10.14 1.97 4.60
N PHE A 101 9.81 3.22 4.30
CA PHE A 101 10.79 4.28 4.09
C PHE A 101 10.64 5.39 5.13
N GLU A 102 11.73 6.11 5.37
CA GLU A 102 11.76 7.24 6.29
C GLU A 102 11.47 8.55 5.55
N VAL A 103 10.65 9.39 6.18
CA VAL A 103 10.53 10.81 5.85
C VAL A 103 11.32 11.58 6.93
N PRO A 104 12.50 12.14 6.60
CA PRO A 104 13.42 12.70 7.59
C PRO A 104 12.76 13.73 8.52
N GLY A 105 12.91 13.52 9.82
CA GLY A 105 12.35 14.39 10.87
C GLY A 105 10.82 14.36 10.99
N ILE A 106 10.13 13.49 10.24
CA ILE A 106 8.66 13.38 10.27
C ILE A 106 8.24 12.01 10.79
N GLY A 107 8.63 10.92 10.13
CA GLY A 107 8.21 9.57 10.53
C GLY A 107 8.42 8.51 9.46
N ARG A 108 7.87 7.31 9.71
CA ARG A 108 8.02 6.12 8.84
C ARG A 108 6.76 5.75 8.09
N VAL A 109 6.91 5.45 6.80
CA VAL A 109 5.79 5.19 5.89
C VAL A 109 5.92 3.83 5.23
N GLY A 110 4.93 2.96 5.43
CA GLY A 110 4.83 1.64 4.80
C GLY A 110 4.04 1.68 3.49
N LEU A 111 4.35 0.74 2.59
CA LEU A 111 3.71 0.62 1.28
C LEU A 111 2.88 -0.67 1.18
N ALA A 112 1.65 -0.52 0.70
CA ALA A 112 0.78 -1.62 0.31
C ALA A 112 0.10 -1.28 -1.02
N ILE A 113 -0.23 -2.32 -1.79
CA ILE A 113 -0.93 -2.16 -3.06
C ILE A 113 -2.20 -2.99 -3.04
N CYS A 114 -3.34 -2.31 -3.00
CA CYS A 114 -4.68 -2.85 -3.26
C CYS A 114 -4.95 -4.16 -2.52
N TYR A 115 -4.89 -5.29 -3.22
CA TYR A 115 -5.17 -6.62 -2.68
C TYR A 115 -4.29 -7.03 -1.50
N ASP A 116 -3.12 -6.40 -1.31
CA ASP A 116 -2.26 -6.66 -0.15
C ASP A 116 -2.99 -6.47 1.19
N ILE A 117 -3.90 -5.49 1.31
CA ILE A 117 -4.56 -5.20 2.60
C ILE A 117 -5.60 -6.26 3.01
N TRP A 118 -5.91 -7.21 2.12
CA TRP A 118 -6.73 -8.38 2.43
C TRP A 118 -5.97 -9.43 3.25
N PHE A 119 -4.65 -9.31 3.31
CA PHE A 119 -3.76 -10.15 4.10
C PHE A 119 -3.30 -9.34 5.32
N PRO A 120 -3.88 -9.57 6.51
CA PRO A 120 -3.60 -8.74 7.68
C PRO A 120 -2.11 -8.73 8.06
N GLU A 121 -1.35 -9.76 7.67
CA GLU A 121 0.09 -9.86 7.89
C GLU A 121 0.88 -8.79 7.16
N MET A 122 0.40 -8.33 5.99
CA MET A 122 1.04 -7.24 5.26
C MET A 122 1.13 -5.99 6.13
N VAL A 123 -0.02 -5.55 6.63
CA VAL A 123 -0.10 -4.33 7.43
C VAL A 123 0.56 -4.54 8.80
N ARG A 124 0.40 -5.73 9.40
CA ARG A 124 1.08 -6.10 10.64
C ARG A 124 2.60 -5.99 10.51
N GLN A 125 3.16 -6.56 9.46
CA GLN A 125 4.60 -6.56 9.24
C GLN A 125 5.13 -5.15 8.99
N LEU A 126 4.43 -4.33 8.21
CA LEU A 126 4.81 -2.94 7.99
C LEU A 126 4.82 -2.15 9.31
N ALA A 127 3.81 -2.34 10.17
CA ALA A 127 3.77 -1.70 11.47
C ALA A 127 4.93 -2.15 12.38
N TRP A 128 5.30 -3.43 12.36
CA TRP A 128 6.47 -3.95 13.10
C TRP A 128 7.80 -3.46 12.56
N LEU A 129 7.90 -3.17 11.26
CA LEU A 129 9.04 -2.46 10.69
C LEU A 129 9.06 -0.96 11.07
N GLY A 130 8.09 -0.51 11.85
CA GLY A 130 8.03 0.83 12.43
C GLY A 130 7.17 1.80 11.64
N ALA A 131 6.38 1.35 10.65
CA ALA A 131 5.47 2.24 9.94
C ALA A 131 4.47 2.90 10.90
N GLU A 132 4.26 4.19 10.72
CA GLU A 132 3.28 5.03 11.43
C GLU A 132 2.13 5.43 10.50
N VAL A 133 2.42 5.51 9.21
CA VAL A 133 1.47 5.69 8.12
C VAL A 133 1.66 4.57 7.12
N ILE A 134 0.57 4.00 6.62
CA ILE A 134 0.61 3.04 5.51
C ILE A 134 -0.17 3.60 4.34
N ILE A 135 0.51 3.72 3.21
CA ILE A 135 -0.09 4.14 1.96
C ILE A 135 -0.51 2.91 1.17
N ASN A 136 -1.82 2.75 1.00
CA ASN A 136 -2.44 1.74 0.16
C ASN A 136 -2.86 2.36 -1.18
N GLN A 137 -2.17 2.00 -2.27
CA GLN A 137 -2.48 2.45 -3.62
C GLN A 137 -3.41 1.44 -4.29
N VAL A 138 -4.55 1.89 -4.81
CA VAL A 138 -5.70 1.01 -5.12
C VAL A 138 -6.27 1.27 -6.52
N ALA A 139 -6.70 0.21 -7.21
CA ALA A 139 -7.49 0.26 -8.43
C ALA A 139 -8.66 -0.76 -8.40
N THR A 140 -9.37 -0.81 -7.28
CA THR A 140 -10.54 -1.68 -7.09
C THR A 140 -11.68 -1.15 -7.95
N THR A 141 -12.07 -1.94 -8.96
CA THR A 141 -13.16 -1.66 -9.91
C THR A 141 -14.43 -2.46 -9.62
N THR A 142 -14.51 -3.11 -8.45
CA THR A 142 -15.51 -4.12 -8.13
C THR A 142 -16.29 -3.76 -6.86
N CYS A 143 -17.42 -4.43 -6.66
CA CYS A 143 -18.35 -4.14 -5.56
C CYS A 143 -17.78 -4.41 -4.16
N ASP A 144 -16.65 -5.11 -4.08
CA ASP A 144 -15.91 -5.37 -2.85
C ASP A 144 -15.18 -4.13 -2.29
N ARG A 145 -15.22 -2.98 -2.97
CA ARG A 145 -14.73 -1.70 -2.44
C ARG A 145 -15.34 -1.34 -1.08
N ALA A 146 -16.60 -1.74 -0.84
CA ALA A 146 -17.26 -1.53 0.45
C ALA A 146 -16.59 -2.31 1.58
N GLN A 147 -16.18 -3.55 1.32
CA GLN A 147 -15.43 -4.40 2.25
C GLN A 147 -14.01 -3.88 2.42
N GLU A 148 -13.35 -3.49 1.32
CA GLU A 148 -12.00 -2.93 1.36
C GLU A 148 -11.92 -1.70 2.30
N GLN A 149 -12.92 -0.82 2.30
CA GLN A 149 -12.96 0.33 3.22
C GLN A 149 -13.04 -0.08 4.69
N ILE A 150 -13.78 -1.16 5.00
CA ILE A 150 -13.81 -1.74 6.35
C ILE A 150 -12.42 -2.28 6.69
N LEU A 151 -11.74 -2.93 5.75
CA LEU A 151 -10.38 -3.43 5.97
C LEU A 151 -9.39 -2.28 6.20
N VAL A 152 -9.53 -1.14 5.52
CA VAL A 152 -8.70 0.05 5.78
C VAL A 152 -8.87 0.50 7.24
N GLN A 153 -10.11 0.56 7.75
CA GLN A 153 -10.34 0.91 9.15
C GLN A 153 -9.84 -0.15 10.13
N ALA A 154 -10.11 -1.42 9.85
CA ALA A 154 -9.66 -2.53 10.69
C ALA A 154 -8.13 -2.58 10.78
N ASN A 155 -7.44 -2.38 9.65
CA ASN A 155 -5.98 -2.35 9.60
C ASN A 155 -5.40 -1.16 10.37
N ALA A 156 -6.03 0.01 10.32
CA ALA A 156 -5.67 1.15 11.18
C ALA A 156 -5.78 0.79 12.67
N ILE A 157 -6.89 0.16 13.08
CA ILE A 157 -7.16 -0.22 14.48
C ILE A 157 -6.18 -1.31 14.95
N PHE A 158 -6.06 -2.41 14.19
CA PHE A 158 -5.23 -3.55 14.55
C PHE A 158 -3.76 -3.21 14.70
N ASN A 159 -3.29 -2.19 13.98
CA ASN A 159 -1.88 -1.83 13.91
C ASN A 159 -1.57 -0.48 14.55
N GLN A 160 -2.60 0.28 14.95
CA GLN A 160 -2.47 1.61 15.52
C GLN A 160 -1.58 2.50 14.64
N VAL A 161 -1.98 2.63 13.38
CA VAL A 161 -1.31 3.39 12.32
C VAL A 161 -2.33 4.22 11.55
N TYR A 162 -1.87 5.28 10.90
CA TYR A 162 -2.66 5.91 9.86
C TYR A 162 -2.73 5.00 8.63
N MET A 163 -3.91 4.92 8.02
CA MET A 163 -4.09 4.29 6.72
C MET A 163 -4.56 5.33 5.71
N VAL A 164 -3.85 5.43 4.57
CA VAL A 164 -4.24 6.28 3.43
C VAL A 164 -4.52 5.36 2.25
N SER A 165 -5.80 5.19 1.90
CA SER A 165 -6.22 4.38 0.75
C SER A 165 -6.65 5.28 -0.40
N ALA A 166 -5.83 5.29 -1.46
CA ALA A 166 -6.05 6.09 -2.66
C ALA A 166 -6.49 5.18 -3.81
N ASN A 167 -7.79 5.18 -4.12
CA ASN A 167 -8.36 4.38 -5.19
C ASN A 167 -8.60 5.21 -6.45
N SER A 168 -8.39 4.60 -7.61
CA SER A 168 -8.67 5.21 -8.91
C SER A 168 -10.13 5.60 -9.01
N ALA A 169 -10.41 6.77 -9.59
CA ALA A 169 -11.75 7.17 -9.99
C ALA A 169 -12.27 6.30 -11.15
N ALA A 170 -13.58 6.33 -11.39
CA ALA A 170 -14.18 5.64 -12.51
C ALA A 170 -13.60 6.16 -13.84
N PRO A 171 -13.42 5.29 -14.85
CA PRO A 171 -13.76 3.86 -14.85
C PRO A 171 -12.63 2.93 -14.35
N ALA A 172 -11.47 3.50 -13.94
CA ALA A 172 -10.30 2.73 -13.54
C ALA A 172 -10.37 2.21 -12.09
N GLY A 173 -11.34 2.68 -11.31
CA GLY A 173 -11.71 2.17 -9.99
C GLY A 173 -13.02 2.78 -9.51
N GLU A 174 -13.45 2.38 -8.32
CA GLU A 174 -14.67 2.87 -7.66
C GLU A 174 -14.45 4.15 -6.83
N GLY A 175 -13.25 4.74 -6.89
CA GLY A 175 -12.85 5.89 -6.09
C GLY A 175 -13.10 5.66 -4.60
N GLN A 176 -13.76 6.63 -3.96
CA GLN A 176 -14.01 6.62 -2.52
C GLN A 176 -12.72 6.45 -1.70
N SER A 177 -11.67 7.15 -2.11
CA SER A 177 -10.42 7.25 -1.33
C SER A 177 -10.72 7.75 0.08
N LEU A 178 -9.97 7.26 1.07
CA LEU A 178 -10.17 7.58 2.47
C LEU A 178 -8.88 7.58 3.27
N ILE A 179 -8.88 8.38 4.33
CA ILE A 179 -7.81 8.49 5.31
C ILE A 179 -8.40 8.12 6.67
N VAL A 180 -7.74 7.18 7.36
CA VAL A 180 -8.17 6.67 8.66
C VAL A 180 -7.05 6.87 9.68
N ASP A 181 -7.42 7.32 10.88
CA ASP A 181 -6.50 7.51 11.99
C ASP A 181 -6.16 6.21 12.75
N PRO A 182 -5.17 6.21 13.65
CA PRO A 182 -4.79 5.03 14.45
C PRO A 182 -5.89 4.48 15.37
N GLU A 183 -6.98 5.21 15.59
CA GLU A 183 -8.15 4.78 16.36
C GLU A 183 -9.25 4.19 15.47
N GLY A 184 -9.03 4.16 14.15
CA GLY A 184 -10.00 3.67 13.17
C GLY A 184 -11.03 4.71 12.72
N ARG A 185 -10.88 5.98 13.10
CA ARG A 185 -11.81 7.05 12.69
C ARG A 185 -11.46 7.50 11.27
N ILE A 186 -12.49 7.57 10.42
CA ILE A 186 -12.36 8.15 9.08
C ILE A 186 -12.18 9.67 9.23
N ARG A 187 -11.01 10.17 8.87
CA ARG A 187 -10.70 11.60 8.90
C ARG A 187 -11.20 12.33 7.67
N ALA A 188 -11.00 11.71 6.51
CA ALA A 188 -11.36 12.27 5.23
C ALA A 188 -11.80 11.15 4.28
N ARG A 189 -12.79 11.44 3.43
CA ARG A 189 -13.31 10.48 2.45
C ARG A 189 -13.89 11.19 1.24
N MET A 190 -13.62 10.65 0.06
CA MET A 190 -14.28 11.08 -1.17
C MET A 190 -15.66 10.40 -1.32
N SER A 191 -16.67 11.17 -1.72
CA SER A 191 -17.99 10.65 -2.05
C SER A 191 -18.02 10.14 -3.49
N GLY A 192 -18.11 8.82 -3.66
CA GLY A 192 -18.26 8.18 -4.97
C GLY A 192 -16.96 8.05 -5.78
N ALA A 193 -17.13 7.82 -7.07
CA ALA A 193 -16.06 7.42 -7.99
C ALA A 193 -15.58 8.56 -8.92
N THR A 194 -15.85 9.82 -8.59
CA THR A 194 -15.41 10.95 -9.43
C THR A 194 -13.95 11.32 -9.16
N PRO A 195 -13.21 11.81 -10.17
CA PRO A 195 -11.87 12.34 -9.96
C PRO A 195 -11.88 13.51 -8.96
N GLY A 196 -10.86 13.58 -8.12
CA GLY A 196 -10.72 14.65 -7.14
C GLY A 196 -9.48 14.47 -6.28
N ILE A 197 -9.25 15.45 -5.40
CA ILE A 197 -8.11 15.48 -4.49
C ILE A 197 -8.64 15.39 -3.07
N LEU A 198 -8.07 14.48 -2.28
CA LEU A 198 -8.31 14.35 -0.85
C LEU A 198 -7.06 14.82 -0.10
N THR A 199 -7.21 15.80 0.78
CA THR A 199 -6.10 16.39 1.54
C THR A 199 -6.35 16.28 3.02
N ASP A 200 -5.32 15.95 3.79
CA ASP A 200 -5.34 15.95 5.25
C ASP A 200 -3.93 16.24 5.79
N VAL A 201 -3.86 16.67 7.05
CA VAL A 201 -2.61 16.85 7.81
C VAL A 201 -2.60 15.80 8.93
N LEU A 202 -1.65 14.88 8.86
CA LEU A 202 -1.52 13.79 9.82
C LEU A 202 -0.61 14.23 10.98
N ASN A 203 -1.11 14.13 12.22
CA ASN A 203 -0.29 14.32 13.41
C ASN A 203 0.24 12.96 13.86
N LEU A 204 1.53 12.68 13.64
CA LEU A 204 2.09 11.37 14.00
C LEU A 204 2.24 11.15 15.51
N GLU A 205 2.15 12.21 16.32
CA GLU A 205 2.03 12.07 17.78
C GLU A 205 0.76 11.29 18.18
N GLU A 206 -0.28 11.25 17.34
CA GLU A 206 -1.46 10.39 17.60
C GLU A 206 -1.13 8.91 17.51
N VAL A 207 -0.17 8.50 16.67
CA VAL A 207 0.31 7.12 16.65
C VAL A 207 0.96 6.80 17.99
N GLU A 208 1.90 7.65 18.44
CA GLU A 208 2.55 7.49 19.74
C GLU A 208 1.53 7.45 20.89
N ARG A 209 0.57 8.38 20.89
CA ARG A 209 -0.50 8.43 21.89
C ARG A 209 -1.29 7.14 21.94
N VAL A 210 -1.74 6.62 20.79
CA VAL A 210 -2.56 5.41 20.73
C VAL A 210 -1.75 4.16 21.07
N ARG A 211 -0.47 4.10 20.70
CA ARG A 211 0.43 3.00 21.11
C ARG A 211 0.71 3.01 22.60
N THR A 212 0.79 4.19 23.23
CA THR A 212 1.02 4.38 24.67
C THR A 212 -0.22 4.07 25.50
N PHE A 213 -1.35 4.68 25.16
CA PHE A 213 -2.59 4.60 25.96
C PHE A 213 -3.56 3.52 25.48
N GLY A 214 -3.35 2.98 24.27
CA GLY A 214 -4.19 1.96 23.66
C GLY A 214 -5.38 2.55 22.92
N THR A 215 -5.97 1.76 22.03
CA THR A 215 -7.21 2.13 21.33
C THR A 215 -8.32 2.34 22.35
N ALA A 216 -8.99 3.48 22.28
CA ALA A 216 -9.97 3.96 23.25
C ALA A 216 -9.46 3.97 24.71
N GLY A 217 -8.14 4.09 24.92
CA GLY A 217 -7.52 4.09 26.25
C GLY A 217 -7.42 2.70 26.91
N LEU A 218 -7.66 1.61 26.16
CA LEU A 218 -7.74 0.26 26.70
C LEU A 218 -6.78 -0.72 26.03
N ASN A 219 -6.84 -0.85 24.71
CA ASN A 219 -6.10 -1.88 23.98
C ASN A 219 -4.64 -1.47 23.73
N ARG A 220 -3.80 -1.59 24.77
CA ARG A 220 -2.37 -1.22 24.77
C ARG A 220 -1.48 -2.33 24.23
N MET A 221 -1.62 -2.63 22.95
CA MET A 221 -0.98 -3.80 22.35
C MET A 221 0.55 -3.74 22.31
N TRP A 222 1.15 -2.56 22.08
CA TRP A 222 2.60 -2.42 21.98
C TRP A 222 3.28 -2.49 23.35
N SER A 223 2.64 -1.95 24.38
CA SER A 223 3.18 -1.98 25.74
C SER A 223 3.11 -3.36 26.40
N GLN A 224 2.55 -4.37 25.74
CA GLN A 224 2.56 -5.75 26.26
C GLN A 224 3.91 -6.43 26.02
N PHE A 225 4.73 -5.93 25.09
CA PHE A 225 6.07 -6.42 24.82
C PHE A 225 7.07 -5.57 25.61
N ARG A 226 7.80 -6.19 26.54
CA ARG A 226 8.77 -5.55 27.41
C ARG A 226 10.18 -5.81 26.90
N ASP A 227 11.11 -4.90 27.21
CA ASP A 227 12.51 -5.02 26.79
C ASP A 227 13.21 -6.28 27.33
N ASP A 228 12.71 -6.84 28.43
CA ASP A 228 13.22 -8.04 29.09
C ASP A 228 12.47 -9.33 28.72
N ASP A 229 11.48 -9.27 27.83
CA ASP A 229 10.75 -10.45 27.38
C ASP A 229 11.64 -11.38 26.52
N PRO A 230 11.46 -12.71 26.63
CA PRO A 230 12.09 -13.63 25.69
C PRO A 230 11.59 -13.37 24.27
N VAL A 231 12.44 -13.66 23.27
CA VAL A 231 12.05 -13.59 21.86
C VAL A 231 10.82 -14.46 21.62
N LEU A 232 9.74 -13.84 21.13
CA LEU A 232 8.52 -14.54 20.77
C LEU A 232 8.65 -15.10 19.35
N GLU A 233 8.84 -16.41 19.25
CA GLU A 233 8.77 -17.12 17.97
C GLU A 233 7.31 -17.17 17.47
N LEU A 234 7.07 -16.69 16.25
CA LEU A 234 5.73 -16.61 15.68
C LEU A 234 5.55 -17.74 14.65
N PRO A 235 4.80 -18.81 14.97
CA PRO A 235 4.65 -19.98 14.09
C PRO A 235 3.69 -19.74 12.92
N MET A 236 3.43 -18.48 12.55
CA MET A 236 2.47 -18.12 11.51
C MET A 236 2.82 -18.85 10.21
N TYR A 237 1.84 -19.57 9.67
CA TYR A 237 1.95 -20.31 8.42
C TYR A 237 3.08 -21.35 8.34
N GLU A 238 3.70 -21.77 9.45
CA GLU A 238 4.93 -22.59 9.40
C GLU A 238 6.01 -21.95 8.50
N GLY A 239 6.05 -20.61 8.43
CA GLY A 239 6.95 -19.85 7.57
C GLY A 239 6.60 -19.84 6.07
N ARG A 240 5.48 -20.45 5.64
CA ARG A 240 5.06 -20.42 4.23
C ARG A 240 3.55 -20.60 4.00
N ILE A 241 3.04 -19.92 2.99
CA ILE A 241 1.66 -20.10 2.54
C ILE A 241 1.61 -21.28 1.54
N ASP A 242 1.03 -22.43 1.94
CA ASP A 242 0.80 -23.59 1.06
C ASP A 242 -0.69 -23.70 0.65
N PRO A 243 -1.05 -23.30 -0.58
CA PRO A 243 -2.44 -23.27 -1.04
C PRO A 243 -3.10 -24.63 -1.17
N ARG A 244 -2.36 -25.73 -0.98
CA ARG A 244 -2.91 -27.08 -0.98
C ARG A 244 -3.54 -27.45 0.37
N LYS A 245 -3.21 -26.75 1.47
CA LYS A 245 -3.69 -27.09 2.82
C LYS A 245 -5.21 -26.88 3.01
N TRP A 246 -5.80 -25.89 2.35
CA TRP A 246 -7.24 -25.57 2.47
C TRP A 246 -8.06 -25.90 1.22
N ARG A 247 -7.43 -26.41 0.16
CA ARG A 247 -8.17 -27.07 -0.92
C ARG A 247 -8.54 -28.44 -0.38
N GLY A 248 -9.81 -28.61 0.02
CA GLY A 248 -10.32 -29.90 0.47
C GLY A 248 -9.93 -31.02 -0.49
N LYS A 249 -9.77 -32.24 0.03
CA LYS A 249 -9.54 -33.43 -0.79
C LYS A 249 -10.69 -33.49 -1.82
N ARG A 250 -10.38 -33.26 -3.09
CA ARG A 250 -11.32 -33.55 -4.19
C ARG A 250 -11.49 -35.05 -4.30
#